data_AF-A0A946ZGQ4-F1
#
_entry.id   AF-A0A946ZGQ4-F1
#
_cell.length_a   1.000
_cell.length_b   1.000
_cell.length_c   1.000
_cell.angle_alpha   90.00
_cell.angle_beta   90.00
_cell.angle_gamma   90.00
#
_symmetry.space_group_name_H-M   'P 1'
#
loop_
_entity.id
_entity.type
_entity.pdbx_description
1 polymer ?
#
loop_
_entity_poly.entity_id
_entity_poly.type
_entity_poly.pdbx_seq_one_letter_code
_entity_poly.pdbx_strand_id
1 'polypeptide(L)'
;MIKYINQTVEYLRERDIGQAEIGIILGTGLGQLVDHIKIEKQISYNHIPYFPTATVEFHKGKLIYGELEGKKVIVMQGRFHVYEGYSLQDVTYPVR
;
A
#
# COMPACT_ATOMS: atom_id res chain seq x y z
N MET A 1 -12.84 -3.77 -13.03
CA MET A 1 -12.11 -4.13 -11.80
C MET A 1 -10.82 -4.89 -12.10
N ILE A 2 -10.87 -6.11 -12.64
CA ILE A 2 -9.65 -6.90 -12.96
C ILE A 2 -8.67 -6.14 -13.85
N LYS A 3 -9.18 -5.47 -14.91
CA LYS A 3 -8.35 -4.60 -15.77
C LYS A 3 -7.53 -3.57 -14.97
N TYR A 4 -8.16 -2.88 -14.02
CA TYR A 4 -7.51 -1.86 -13.21
C TYR A 4 -6.49 -2.46 -12.24
N ILE A 5 -6.82 -3.60 -11.61
CA ILE A 5 -5.87 -4.34 -10.75
C ILE A 5 -4.62 -4.72 -11.56
N ASN A 6 -4.78 -5.27 -12.77
CA ASN A 6 -3.65 -5.66 -13.61
C ASN A 6 -2.76 -4.46 -13.96
N GLN A 7 -3.35 -3.31 -14.29
CA GLN A 7 -2.58 -2.09 -14.57
C GLN A 7 -1.79 -1.59 -13.35
N THR A 8 -2.37 -1.70 -12.15
CA THR A 8 -1.68 -1.38 -10.89
C THR A 8 -0.54 -2.36 -10.61
N VAL A 9 -0.79 -3.65 -10.80
CA VAL A 9 0.23 -4.70 -10.63
C VAL A 9 1.37 -4.51 -11.62
N GLU A 10 1.08 -4.21 -12.89
CA GLU A 10 2.09 -3.88 -13.90
C GLU A 10 2.91 -2.66 -13.49
N TYR A 11 2.25 -1.57 -13.07
CA TYR A 11 2.92 -0.37 -12.56
C TYR A 11 3.89 -0.66 -11.41
N LEU A 12 3.51 -1.54 -10.48
CA LEU A 12 4.36 -1.95 -9.35
C LEU A 12 5.52 -2.85 -9.81
N ARG A 13 5.25 -3.82 -10.70
CA ARG A 13 6.27 -4.73 -11.25
C ARG A 13 7.36 -4.00 -12.03
N GLU A 14 7.00 -2.99 -12.82
CA GLU A 14 7.95 -2.12 -13.53
C GLU A 14 8.92 -1.37 -12.59
N ARG A 15 8.59 -1.28 -11.30
CA ARG A 15 9.39 -0.61 -10.26
C ARG A 15 10.09 -1.60 -9.33
N ASP A 16 10.18 -2.86 -9.75
CA ASP A 16 10.72 -3.98 -8.99
C ASP A 16 9.97 -4.25 -7.67
N ILE A 17 8.68 -3.89 -7.61
CA ILE A 17 7.81 -4.21 -6.47
C ILE A 17 6.97 -5.43 -6.86
N GLY A 18 7.37 -6.58 -6.34
CA GLY A 18 6.70 -7.85 -6.57
C GLY A 18 7.24 -8.95 -5.66
N GLN A 19 6.64 -10.14 -5.72
CA GLN A 19 7.10 -11.32 -4.99
C GLN A 19 7.18 -11.16 -3.46
N ALA A 20 6.45 -10.20 -2.87
CA ALA A 20 6.28 -10.16 -1.42
C ALA A 20 5.58 -11.43 -0.94
N GLU A 21 6.10 -12.05 0.11
CA GLU A 21 5.48 -13.21 0.75
C GLU A 21 4.31 -12.79 1.65
N ILE A 22 4.41 -11.57 2.22
CA ILE A 22 3.52 -11.09 3.27
C ILE A 22 3.04 -9.67 2.94
N GLY A 23 1.73 -9.47 3.00
CA GLY A 23 1.09 -8.15 2.98
C GLY A 23 0.70 -7.69 4.38
N ILE A 24 1.03 -6.46 4.75
CA ILE A 24 0.72 -5.88 6.07
C ILE A 24 -0.01 -4.55 5.89
N ILE A 25 -1.12 -4.33 6.60
CA ILE A 25 -1.85 -3.06 6.61
C ILE A 25 -1.76 -2.43 7.99
N LEU A 26 -1.17 -1.24 8.08
CA LEU A 26 -0.92 -0.59 9.37
C LEU A 26 -2.13 0.18 9.89
N GLY A 27 -2.43 -0.13 11.15
CA GLY A 27 -3.37 0.54 12.04
C GLY A 27 -3.01 2.00 12.34
N THR A 28 -3.96 2.75 12.89
CA THR A 28 -3.66 4.06 13.49
C THR A 28 -2.72 3.84 14.67
N GLY A 29 -1.63 4.60 14.75
CA GLY A 29 -0.60 4.44 15.80
C GLY A 29 0.39 3.29 15.55
N LEU A 30 0.21 2.45 14.52
CA LEU A 30 1.09 1.31 14.23
C LEU A 30 2.20 1.63 13.22
N GLY A 31 2.41 2.92 12.91
CA GLY A 31 3.38 3.36 11.90
C GLY A 31 4.84 3.03 12.23
N GLN A 32 5.16 2.85 13.52
CA GLN A 32 6.53 2.55 13.99
C GLN A 32 7.08 1.21 13.48
N LEU A 33 6.22 0.28 13.03
CA LEU A 33 6.70 -0.98 12.43
C LEU A 33 7.65 -0.72 11.25
N VAL A 34 7.45 0.39 10.54
CA VAL A 34 8.28 0.76 9.38
C VAL A 34 9.75 0.94 9.74
N ASP A 35 10.06 1.36 10.96
CA ASP A 35 11.45 1.59 11.43
C ASP A 35 12.24 0.27 11.54
N HIS A 36 11.54 -0.86 11.57
CA HIS A 36 12.13 -2.21 11.61
C HIS A 36 12.24 -2.87 10.22
N ILE A 37 11.78 -2.20 9.17
CA ILE A 37 11.83 -2.73 7.80
C ILE A 37 13.10 -2.24 7.12
N LYS A 38 13.86 -3.16 6.53
CA LYS A 38 14.88 -2.80 5.55
C LYS A 38 14.18 -2.40 4.25
N ILE A 39 13.91 -1.10 4.10
CA ILE A 39 13.16 -0.55 2.97
C ILE A 39 13.99 -0.63 1.69
N GLU A 40 13.40 -1.18 0.63
CA GLU A 40 13.99 -1.23 -0.71
C GLU A 40 13.31 -0.24 -1.66
N LYS A 41 11.99 -0.12 -1.57
CA LYS A 41 11.19 0.81 -2.35
C LYS A 41 10.08 1.39 -1.49
N GLN A 42 9.72 2.64 -1.76
CA GLN A 42 8.55 3.29 -1.18
C GLN A 42 7.83 4.12 -2.25
N ILE A 43 6.51 3.98 -2.33
CA ILE A 43 5.68 4.72 -3.29
C ILE A 43 4.51 5.34 -2.53
N SER A 44 4.27 6.63 -2.72
CA SER A 44 3.07 7.26 -2.17
C SER A 44 1.83 6.80 -2.93
N TYR A 45 0.71 6.58 -2.24
CA TYR A 45 -0.52 6.06 -2.85
C TYR A 45 -1.01 6.92 -4.03
N ASN A 46 -0.79 8.23 -4.01
CA ASN A 46 -1.17 9.14 -5.09
C ASN A 46 -0.45 8.88 -6.42
N HIS A 47 0.68 8.15 -6.40
CA HIS A 47 1.39 7.76 -7.61
C HIS A 47 0.96 6.39 -8.13
N ILE A 48 0.23 5.61 -7.33
CA ILE A 48 -0.20 4.27 -7.72
C ILE A 48 -1.54 4.39 -8.46
N PRO A 49 -1.64 3.94 -9.73
CA PRO A 49 -2.88 3.98 -10.48
C PRO A 49 -4.03 3.34 -9.71
N TYR A 50 -5.22 3.94 -9.77
CA TYR A 50 -6.46 3.41 -9.20
C TYR A 50 -6.47 3.18 -7.68
N PHE A 51 -5.39 3.51 -6.97
CA PHE A 51 -5.43 3.59 -5.51
C PHE A 51 -6.35 4.75 -5.09
N PRO A 52 -7.10 4.59 -3.99
CA PRO A 52 -7.87 5.69 -3.42
C PRO A 52 -6.94 6.86 -3.09
N THR A 53 -7.27 8.04 -3.61
CA THR A 53 -6.54 9.27 -3.30
C THR A 53 -7.08 9.82 -1.99
N ALA A 54 -6.22 9.86 -0.97
CA ALA A 54 -6.53 10.43 0.35
C ALA A 54 -7.19 11.82 0.20
N THR A 55 -8.46 11.94 0.56
CA THR A 55 -9.24 13.19 0.49
C THR A 55 -9.00 14.11 1.68
N VAL A 56 -8.23 13.65 2.68
CA VAL A 56 -7.89 14.41 3.89
C VAL A 56 -6.39 14.68 3.92
N GLU A 57 -6.04 15.90 4.32
CA GLU A 57 -4.70 16.51 4.43
C GLU A 57 -3.65 15.69 5.25
N PHE A 58 -4.05 14.56 5.84
CA PHE A 58 -3.25 13.77 6.78
C PHE A 58 -2.91 12.34 6.36
N HIS A 59 -3.42 11.82 5.23
CA HIS A 59 -3.05 10.47 4.78
C HIS A 59 -2.03 10.52 3.64
N LYS A 60 -0.78 10.89 3.98
CA LYS A 60 0.42 10.66 3.14
C LYS A 60 0.80 9.17 3.12
N GLY A 61 -0.18 8.31 2.90
CA GLY A 61 0.02 6.87 2.94
C GLY A 61 1.03 6.42 1.89
N LYS A 62 1.83 5.43 2.28
CA LYS A 62 2.87 4.86 1.42
C LYS A 62 2.71 3.35 1.34
N LEU A 63 3.00 2.82 0.16
CA LEU A 63 3.27 1.42 -0.05
C LEU A 63 4.77 1.22 0.08
N ILE A 64 5.17 0.42 1.06
CA ILE A 64 6.57 0.15 1.40
C ILE A 64 6.86 -1.29 1.00
N TYR A 65 7.95 -1.50 0.28
CA TYR A 65 8.43 -2.82 -0.09
C TYR A 65 9.84 -2.99 0.45
N GLY A 66 10.10 -4.14 1.07
CA GLY A 66 11.38 -4.40 1.71
C GLY A 66 11.41 -5.74 2.44
N GLU A 67 12.26 -5.82 3.45
CA GLU A 67 12.47 -7.02 4.25
C GLU A 67 12.22 -6.76 5.75
N LEU A 68 11.50 -7.68 6.40
CA LEU A 68 11.25 -7.69 7.84
C LEU A 68 11.55 -9.08 8.37
N GLU A 69 12.49 -9.21 9.31
CA GLU A 69 12.90 -10.50 9.90
C GLU A 69 13.22 -11.60 8.85
N GLY A 70 13.93 -11.21 7.79
CA GLY A 70 14.32 -12.12 6.69
C GLY A 70 13.19 -12.47 5.72
N LYS A 71 12.02 -11.83 5.81
CA LYS A 71 10.87 -12.05 4.92
C LYS A 71 10.61 -10.86 4.03
N LYS A 72 10.31 -11.12 2.74
CA LYS A 72 9.89 -10.06 1.81
C LYS A 72 8.47 -9.61 2.14
N VAL A 73 8.32 -8.33 2.45
CA VAL A 73 7.06 -7.72 2.86
C VAL A 73 6.64 -6.59 1.95
N ILE A 74 5.33 -6.45 1.78
CA ILE A 74 4.70 -5.23 1.26
C ILE A 74 3.79 -4.65 2.35
N VAL A 75 4.01 -3.39 2.70
CA VAL A 75 3.38 -2.75 3.86
C VAL A 75 2.65 -1.50 3.43
N MET A 76 1.37 -1.45 3.74
CA MET A 76 0.56 -0.25 3.65
C MET A 76 0.72 0.57 4.94
N GLN A 77 1.51 1.64 4.87
CA GLN A 77 1.60 2.62 5.95
C GLN A 77 0.40 3.56 5.88
N GLY A 78 -0.67 3.16 6.57
CA GLY A 78 -1.99 3.80 6.50
C GLY A 78 -3.00 2.92 5.75
N ARG A 79 -4.28 3.26 5.90
CA ARG A 79 -5.38 2.56 5.25
C ARG A 79 -6.54 3.53 5.02
N PHE A 80 -7.46 3.11 4.17
CA PHE A 80 -8.66 3.87 3.84
C PHE A 80 -9.83 3.40 4.70
N HIS A 81 -10.76 4.30 4.98
CA HIS A 81 -11.95 4.01 5.77
C HIS A 81 -13.21 4.47 5.05
N VAL A 82 -14.30 3.72 5.26
CA VAL A 82 -15.61 4.06 4.69
C VAL A 82 -16.12 5.42 5.17
N TYR A 83 -15.81 5.80 6.42
CA TYR A 83 -16.22 7.10 6.96
C TYR A 83 -15.51 8.30 6.30
N GLU A 84 -14.45 8.07 5.52
CA GLU A 84 -13.78 9.10 4.71
C GLU A 84 -14.48 9.32 3.35
N GLY A 85 -15.58 8.60 3.09
CA GLY A 85 -16.35 8.66 1.85
C GLY A 85 -15.98 7.60 0.80
N TYR A 86 -15.06 6.69 1.13
CA TYR A 86 -14.67 5.59 0.25
C TYR A 86 -15.69 4.46 0.23
N SER A 87 -15.89 3.85 -0.94
CA SER A 87 -16.66 2.61 -1.03
C SER A 87 -15.89 1.43 -0.41
N LEU A 88 -16.59 0.33 -0.12
CA LEU A 88 -15.93 -0.91 0.31
C LEU A 88 -14.95 -1.45 -0.75
N GLN A 89 -15.20 -1.16 -2.02
CA GLN A 89 -14.30 -1.55 -3.11
C GLN A 89 -13.01 -0.74 -3.06
N ASP A 90 -13.10 0.57 -2.83
CA ASP A 90 -11.93 1.44 -2.67
C ASP A 90 -11.07 1.00 -1.48
N VAL A 91 -11.71 0.77 -0.32
CA VAL A 91 -11.02 0.36 0.91
C VAL A 91 -10.29 -0.97 0.75
N THR A 92 -10.86 -1.91 -0.01
CA THR A 92 -10.29 -3.26 -0.20
C THR A 92 -9.46 -3.41 -1.47
N TYR A 93 -9.41 -2.39 -2.33
CA TYR A 93 -8.67 -2.43 -3.59
C TYR A 93 -7.21 -2.84 -3.41
N PRO A 94 -6.43 -2.29 -2.44
CA PRO A 94 -5.02 -2.63 -2.26
C PRO A 94 -4.73 -4.08 -1.81
N VAL A 95 -5.76 -4.82 -1.39
CA VAL A 95 -5.65 -6.23 -0.99
C VAL A 95 -5.63 -7.16 -2.21
N ARG A 96 -6.11 -6.68 -3.37
CA ARG A 96 -6.26 -7.45 -4.60
C ARG A 96 -5.08 -7.28 -5.53
#